data_AF-A0AB32TMR8-F1
#
_entry.id   AF-A0AB32TMR8-F1
#
_cell.length_a   1.000
_cell.length_b   1.000
_cell.length_c   1.000
_cell.angle_alpha   90.00
_cell.angle_beta   90.00
_cell.angle_gamma   90.00
#
_symmetry.space_group_name_H-M   'P 1'
#
loop_
_entity.id
_entity.type
_entity.pdbx_description
1 polymer ?
#
loop_
_entity_poly.entity_id
_entity_poly.type
_entity_poly.pdbx_seq_one_letter_code
_entity_poly.pdbx_strand_id
1 'polypeptide(L)'
;MKSFPPSAAEGRLRQFYMLKQRSNNGSAAQSLCRVNYTDLVTVYDQQDNNKLLQLMKNSSSPTGWIGVYRGNYSLKWSNGDDVTYSRYSPSYSDQTRCAAMNANGDWESVLCNETKHFMCYEQEAGGSSYIYSLILQPKSWFDAQLYCRENHTDLVSIRNEEENNLVMNNGTQSNTNFWIGLLNDNVDWRDGGRSAYRNWSPA
;
A
#
# COMPACT_ATOMS: atom_id res chain seq x y z
N MET A 1 7.69 -24.94 8.41
CA MET A 1 7.05 -23.61 8.33
C MET A 1 8.02 -22.69 7.62
N LYS A 2 7.70 -22.18 6.43
CA LYS A 2 8.50 -21.10 5.84
C LYS A 2 8.16 -19.84 6.64
N SER A 3 9.12 -19.30 7.39
CA SER A 3 8.99 -17.97 7.97
C SER A 3 9.18 -16.97 6.84
N PHE A 4 8.13 -16.23 6.50
CA PHE A 4 8.21 -15.15 5.54
C PHE A 4 9.08 -14.02 6.13
N PRO A 5 9.98 -13.40 5.34
CA PRO A 5 10.59 -12.16 5.78
C PRO A 5 9.47 -11.13 6.00
N PRO A 6 9.54 -10.34 7.09
CA PRO A 6 8.51 -9.38 7.36
C PRO A 6 8.45 -8.33 6.23
N SER A 7 7.25 -7.85 5.91
CA SER A 7 7.12 -6.73 4.96
C SER A 7 7.93 -5.52 5.45
N ALA A 8 8.29 -4.60 4.56
CA ALA A 8 8.93 -3.33 4.98
C ALA A 8 8.08 -2.55 6.01
N ALA A 9 6.75 -2.82 6.08
CA ALA A 9 5.87 -2.30 7.11
C ALA A 9 6.07 -2.97 8.50
N GLU A 10 6.47 -4.24 8.55
CA GLU A 10 6.86 -4.94 9.79
C GLU A 10 8.29 -4.58 10.25
N GLY A 11 9.17 -4.13 9.34
CA GLY A 11 10.47 -3.54 9.70
C GLY A 11 10.37 -2.26 10.53
N ARG A 12 9.20 -1.61 10.51
CA ARG A 12 8.89 -0.47 11.40
C ARG A 12 8.28 -1.04 12.68
N LEU A 13 9.09 -1.24 13.72
CA LEU A 13 8.62 -1.50 15.08
C LEU A 13 7.69 -0.36 15.53
N ARG A 14 6.39 -0.48 15.21
CA ARG A 14 5.38 0.53 15.51
C ARG A 14 4.47 0.01 16.59
N GLN A 15 4.41 0.76 17.69
CA GLN A 15 3.52 0.47 18.79
C GLN A 15 2.34 1.43 18.73
N PHE A 16 1.13 0.86 18.73
CA PHE A 16 -0.10 1.63 18.67
C PHE A 16 -0.69 1.80 20.07
N TYR A 17 -1.18 3.00 20.34
CA TYR A 17 -1.79 3.38 21.60
C TYR A 17 -3.15 4.02 21.32
N MET A 18 -4.18 3.56 22.04
CA MET A 18 -5.48 4.20 22.03
C MET A 18 -5.58 5.18 23.20
N LEU A 19 -5.62 6.48 22.90
CA LEU A 19 -5.81 7.50 23.92
C LEU A 19 -7.28 7.52 24.36
N LYS A 20 -7.52 7.48 25.67
CA LYS A 20 -8.88 7.59 26.25
C LYS A 20 -9.43 9.01 26.20
N GLN A 21 -8.57 10.00 26.03
CA GLN A 21 -8.96 11.40 25.94
C GLN A 21 -9.71 11.65 24.62
N ARG A 22 -10.92 12.21 24.72
CA ARG A 22 -11.72 12.59 23.55
C ARG A 22 -11.18 13.84 22.89
N SER A 23 -11.26 13.88 21.57
CA SER A 23 -10.99 15.06 20.75
C SER A 23 -12.18 15.34 19.84
N ASN A 24 -12.44 16.63 19.59
CA ASN A 24 -13.61 17.07 18.83
C ASN A 24 -13.43 16.93 17.31
N ASN A 25 -12.19 16.81 16.83
CA ASN A 25 -11.86 16.64 15.42
C ASN A 25 -10.47 16.00 15.27
N GLY A 26 -10.14 15.59 14.04
CA GLY A 26 -8.85 14.96 13.71
C GLY A 26 -7.63 15.83 14.02
N SER A 27 -7.70 17.15 13.81
CA SER A 27 -6.57 18.06 14.11
C SER A 27 -6.29 18.15 15.61
N ALA A 28 -7.33 18.22 16.44
CA ALA A 28 -7.19 18.18 17.89
C ALA A 28 -6.67 16.82 18.37
N ALA A 29 -7.13 15.72 17.76
CA ALA A 29 -6.62 14.38 18.04
C ALA A 29 -5.11 14.27 17.74
N GLN A 30 -4.68 14.80 16.60
CA GLN A 30 -3.29 14.87 16.20
C GLN A 30 -2.45 15.66 17.20
N SER A 31 -2.89 16.86 17.60
CA SER A 31 -2.18 17.66 18.59
C SER A 31 -2.00 16.89 19.90
N LEU A 32 -3.01 16.15 20.37
CA LEU A 32 -2.91 15.32 21.57
C LEU A 32 -1.90 14.18 21.43
N CYS A 33 -1.87 13.50 20.29
CA CYS A 33 -0.88 12.46 20.03
C CYS A 33 0.54 13.03 20.08
N ARG A 34 0.80 14.16 19.41
CA ARG A 34 2.14 14.78 19.31
C ARG A 34 2.73 15.29 20.64
N VAL A 35 1.93 15.39 21.71
CA VAL A 35 2.46 15.79 23.03
C VAL A 35 3.34 14.69 23.63
N ASN A 36 2.89 13.43 23.58
CA ASN A 36 3.52 12.31 24.27
C ASN A 36 3.91 11.15 23.35
N TYR A 37 3.54 11.23 22.07
CA TYR A 37 3.73 10.18 21.06
C TYR A 37 4.15 10.82 19.74
N THR A 38 4.44 9.99 18.73
CA THR A 38 4.85 10.47 17.41
C THR A 38 3.74 11.25 16.70
N ASP A 39 2.59 10.62 16.44
CA ASP A 39 1.43 11.23 15.76
C ASP A 39 0.22 10.28 15.81
N LEU A 40 -0.86 10.64 15.11
CA LEU A 40 -1.92 9.70 14.71
C LEU A 40 -1.38 8.65 13.74
N VAL A 41 -1.86 7.41 13.90
CA VAL A 41 -1.35 6.24 13.17
C VAL A 41 -1.63 6.27 11.67
N THR A 42 -0.61 5.89 10.89
CA THR A 42 -0.76 5.38 9.51
C THR A 42 -0.94 3.88 9.46
N VAL A 43 -1.95 3.42 8.72
CA VAL A 43 -2.29 2.00 8.54
C VAL A 43 -1.76 1.53 7.19
N TYR A 44 -0.79 0.60 7.16
CA TYR A 44 -0.18 0.11 5.91
C TYR A 44 -0.79 -1.19 5.40
N ASP A 45 -1.48 -1.94 6.26
CA ASP A 45 -2.03 -3.23 5.91
C ASP A 45 -3.17 -3.67 6.85
N GLN A 46 -3.68 -4.87 6.57
CA GLN A 46 -4.73 -5.50 7.37
C GLN A 46 -4.24 -5.87 8.77
N GLN A 47 -2.95 -6.16 8.96
CA GLN A 47 -2.42 -6.48 10.30
C GLN A 47 -2.45 -5.25 11.21
N ASP A 48 -2.02 -4.09 10.71
CA ASP A 48 -2.16 -2.80 11.39
C ASP A 48 -3.61 -2.54 11.75
N ASN A 49 -4.52 -2.69 10.78
CA ASN A 49 -5.95 -2.51 10.98
C ASN A 49 -6.49 -3.45 12.08
N ASN A 50 -6.08 -4.71 12.08
CA ASN A 50 -6.46 -5.69 13.10
C ASN A 50 -5.94 -5.32 14.50
N LYS A 51 -4.69 -4.83 14.61
CA LYS A 51 -4.13 -4.34 15.88
C LYS A 51 -4.95 -3.17 16.44
N LEU A 52 -5.35 -2.22 15.58
CA LEU A 52 -6.20 -1.10 15.98
C LEU A 52 -7.58 -1.56 16.45
N LEU A 53 -8.20 -2.52 15.75
CA LEU A 53 -9.48 -3.10 16.17
C LEU A 53 -9.39 -3.74 17.57
N GLN A 54 -8.29 -4.42 17.89
CA GLN A 54 -8.09 -5.00 19.22
C GLN A 54 -7.94 -3.91 20.30
N LEU A 55 -7.21 -2.83 20.02
CA LEU A 55 -7.08 -1.69 20.94
C LEU A 55 -8.43 -1.00 21.19
N MET A 56 -9.27 -0.87 20.17
CA MET A 56 -10.61 -0.31 20.30
C MET A 56 -11.51 -1.19 21.18
N LYS A 57 -11.48 -2.51 20.98
CA LYS A 57 -12.22 -3.47 21.83
C LYS A 57 -11.79 -3.39 23.29
N ASN A 58 -10.48 -3.38 23.55
CA ASN A 58 -9.92 -3.34 24.90
C ASN A 58 -10.20 -2.01 25.63
N SER A 59 -10.30 -0.91 24.89
CA SER A 59 -10.65 0.41 25.44
C SER A 59 -12.15 0.68 25.52
N SER A 60 -12.98 -0.25 25.01
CA SER A 60 -14.43 -0.07 24.85
C SER A 60 -14.79 1.23 24.10
N SER A 61 -13.93 1.67 23.18
CA SER A 61 -14.17 2.87 22.38
C SER A 61 -14.84 2.49 21.06
N PRO A 62 -16.01 3.07 20.72
CA PRO A 62 -16.72 2.73 19.48
C PRO A 62 -16.03 3.29 18.23
N THR A 63 -15.33 4.42 18.36
CA THR A 63 -14.62 5.10 17.27
C THR A 63 -13.30 5.67 17.77
N GLY A 64 -12.41 5.98 16.83
CA GLY A 64 -11.11 6.60 17.10
C GLY A 64 -10.61 7.33 15.87
N TRP A 65 -9.89 8.45 16.09
CA TRP A 65 -9.21 9.14 15.01
C TRP A 65 -7.94 8.39 14.62
N ILE A 66 -7.74 8.21 13.32
CA ILE A 66 -6.47 7.78 12.72
C ILE A 66 -5.90 8.91 11.86
N GLY A 67 -4.67 8.77 11.38
CA GLY A 67 -3.95 9.82 10.68
C GLY A 67 -4.46 10.14 9.27
N VAL A 68 -5.58 9.58 8.83
CA VAL A 68 -6.03 9.71 7.44
C VAL A 68 -6.65 11.08 7.16
N TYR A 69 -6.32 11.68 6.01
CA TYR A 69 -6.99 12.89 5.50
C TYR A 69 -6.98 12.94 3.97
N ARG A 70 -7.76 13.85 3.38
CA ARG A 70 -7.75 14.09 1.93
C ARG A 70 -6.77 15.21 1.59
N GLY A 71 -5.80 14.90 0.74
CA GLY A 71 -4.77 15.81 0.25
C GLY A 71 -4.81 15.96 -1.27
N ASN A 72 -3.63 16.13 -1.86
CA ASN A 72 -3.47 16.14 -3.31
C ASN A 72 -3.29 14.71 -3.83
N TYR A 73 -3.59 14.48 -5.11
CA TYR A 73 -3.25 13.21 -5.76
C TYR A 73 -1.74 12.97 -5.73
N SER A 74 -1.32 11.81 -5.23
CA SER A 74 0.07 11.44 -5.10
C SER A 74 0.26 9.93 -5.26
N LEU A 75 1.41 9.55 -5.84
CA LEU A 75 1.81 8.16 -6.07
C LEU A 75 2.31 7.50 -4.80
N LYS A 76 1.88 6.26 -4.55
CA LYS A 76 2.22 5.47 -3.37
C LYS A 76 2.41 4.02 -3.75
N TRP A 77 3.53 3.42 -3.34
CA TRP A 77 3.72 1.98 -3.45
C TRP A 77 2.90 1.25 -2.39
N SER A 78 2.39 0.07 -2.75
CA SER A 78 1.61 -0.80 -1.87
C SER A 78 2.38 -1.25 -0.64
N ASN A 79 3.68 -1.48 -0.81
CA ASN A 79 4.59 -1.87 0.26
C ASN A 79 4.96 -0.71 1.23
N GLY A 80 4.56 0.54 0.92
CA GLY A 80 4.80 1.72 1.76
C GLY A 80 6.15 2.41 1.58
N ASP A 81 6.93 2.00 0.59
CA ASP A 81 8.19 2.65 0.22
C ASP A 81 7.95 3.96 -0.54
N ASP A 82 8.99 4.79 -0.59
CA ASP A 82 8.99 6.02 -1.37
C ASP A 82 9.01 5.76 -2.87
N VAL A 83 8.26 6.56 -3.63
CA VAL A 83 8.31 6.54 -5.10
C VAL A 83 9.54 7.33 -5.56
N THR A 84 10.67 6.65 -5.74
CA THR A 84 11.95 7.23 -6.18
C THR A 84 12.19 7.13 -7.69
N TYR A 85 11.45 6.25 -8.36
CA TYR A 85 11.51 6.00 -9.79
C TYR A 85 10.09 5.86 -10.34
N SER A 86 9.87 6.35 -11.56
CA SER A 86 8.55 6.29 -12.19
C SER A 86 8.61 6.29 -13.70
N ARG A 87 7.90 5.35 -14.32
CA ARG A 87 7.46 5.40 -15.73
C ARG A 87 5.95 5.61 -15.84
N TYR A 88 5.34 6.16 -14.78
CA TYR A 88 3.91 6.40 -14.70
C TYR A 88 3.50 7.53 -15.64
N SER A 89 2.62 7.20 -16.58
CA SER A 89 1.96 8.18 -17.45
C SER A 89 0.65 8.63 -16.77
N PRO A 90 0.61 9.83 -16.15
CA PRO A 90 -0.57 10.28 -15.44
C PRO A 90 -1.74 10.52 -16.40
N SER A 91 -2.95 10.21 -15.94
CA SER A 91 -4.20 10.66 -16.56
C SER A 91 -4.66 11.96 -15.89
N TYR A 92 -5.22 12.90 -16.66
CA TYR A 92 -5.87 14.11 -16.15
C TYR A 92 -7.26 13.78 -15.55
N SER A 93 -7.28 12.98 -14.48
CA SER A 93 -8.53 12.63 -13.79
C SER A 93 -8.44 12.90 -12.30
N ASP A 94 -9.47 13.52 -11.74
CA ASP A 94 -9.69 13.64 -10.29
C ASP A 94 -10.25 12.34 -9.68
N GLN A 95 -9.84 11.19 -10.22
CA GLN A 95 -10.25 9.86 -9.78
C GLN A 95 -9.04 9.05 -9.31
N THR A 96 -9.26 8.21 -8.31
CA THR A 96 -8.27 7.23 -7.87
C THR A 96 -7.94 6.26 -9.02
N ARG A 97 -6.65 6.11 -9.31
CA ARG A 97 -6.15 5.25 -10.39
C ARG A 97 -5.00 4.39 -9.90
N CYS A 98 -4.80 3.27 -10.57
CA CYS A 98 -3.80 2.27 -10.26
C CYS A 98 -2.90 2.08 -11.49
N ALA A 99 -1.65 1.66 -11.28
CA ALA A 99 -0.72 1.49 -12.38
C ALA A 99 -0.68 0.04 -12.88
N ALA A 100 -0.77 -0.13 -14.20
CA ALA A 100 -0.51 -1.38 -14.87
C ALA A 100 0.72 -1.24 -15.80
N MET A 101 1.63 -2.20 -15.78
CA MET A 101 2.77 -2.23 -16.69
C MET A 101 2.36 -2.87 -18.01
N ASN A 102 2.71 -2.24 -19.13
CA ASN A 102 2.55 -2.81 -20.47
C ASN A 102 3.82 -3.54 -20.96
N ALA A 103 3.77 -4.14 -22.14
CA ALA A 103 4.87 -4.93 -22.70
C ALA A 103 6.16 -4.12 -22.99
N ASN A 104 6.09 -2.79 -23.04
CA ASN A 104 7.24 -1.91 -23.23
C ASN A 104 7.84 -1.44 -21.89
N GLY A 105 7.28 -1.90 -20.78
CA GLY A 105 7.69 -1.51 -19.43
C GLY A 105 7.24 -0.11 -19.02
N ASP A 106 6.31 0.53 -19.76
CA ASP A 106 5.66 1.78 -19.36
C ASP A 106 4.51 1.49 -18.39
N TRP A 107 4.23 2.43 -17.47
CA TRP A 107 3.18 2.26 -16.48
C TRP A 107 1.97 3.12 -16.82
N GLU A 108 0.88 2.46 -17.15
CA GLU A 108 -0.37 3.06 -17.58
C GLU A 108 -1.28 3.35 -16.39
N SER A 109 -1.96 4.49 -16.45
CA SER A 109 -2.92 4.92 -15.44
C SER A 109 -4.31 4.33 -15.70
N VAL A 110 -4.73 3.37 -14.89
CA VAL A 110 -5.94 2.56 -15.13
C VAL A 110 -6.91 2.63 -13.95
N LEU A 111 -8.21 2.41 -14.20
CA LEU A 111 -9.20 2.32 -13.13
C LEU A 111 -8.93 1.09 -12.25
N CYS A 112 -8.84 1.29 -10.94
CA CYS A 112 -8.44 0.24 -9.98
C CYS A 112 -9.41 -0.95 -9.90
N ASN A 113 -10.65 -0.79 -10.40
CA ASN A 113 -11.67 -1.84 -10.44
C ASN A 113 -11.63 -2.68 -11.72
N GLU A 114 -10.82 -2.30 -12.73
CA GLU A 114 -10.55 -3.20 -13.86
C GLU A 114 -9.87 -4.47 -13.36
N THR A 115 -10.09 -5.58 -14.06
CA THR A 115 -9.43 -6.84 -13.73
C THR A 115 -8.25 -7.08 -14.66
N LYS A 116 -7.09 -7.40 -14.08
CA LYS A 116 -5.86 -7.70 -14.82
C LYS A 116 -5.09 -8.81 -14.13
N HIS A 117 -4.18 -9.45 -14.88
CA HIS A 117 -3.06 -10.18 -14.28
C HIS A 117 -2.22 -9.22 -13.43
N PHE A 118 -1.33 -9.75 -12.60
CA PHE A 118 -0.58 -8.92 -11.66
C PHE A 118 0.75 -9.54 -11.29
N MET A 119 1.71 -8.69 -10.92
CA MET A 119 3.05 -9.10 -10.54
C MET A 119 3.21 -9.00 -9.02
N CYS A 120 3.39 -10.14 -8.37
CA CYS A 120 3.80 -10.18 -6.97
C CYS A 120 5.33 -10.21 -6.86
N TYR A 121 5.85 -9.80 -5.72
CA TYR A 121 7.25 -10.01 -5.39
C TYR A 121 7.44 -10.66 -4.02
N GLU A 122 8.59 -11.29 -3.83
CA GLU A 122 9.08 -11.72 -2.52
C GLU A 122 10.61 -11.54 -2.43
N GLN A 123 11.14 -11.42 -1.22
CA GLN A 123 12.57 -11.29 -1.00
C GLN A 123 13.23 -12.67 -0.95
N GLU A 124 14.39 -12.82 -1.60
CA GLU A 124 15.18 -14.04 -1.48
C GLU A 124 15.68 -14.26 -0.05
N ALA A 125 15.98 -15.51 0.31
CA ALA A 125 16.44 -15.87 1.66
C ALA A 125 17.69 -15.10 2.12
N GLY A 126 18.52 -14.62 1.19
CA GLY A 126 19.70 -13.79 1.48
C GLY A 126 19.42 -12.30 1.67
N GLY A 127 18.19 -11.84 1.43
CA GLY A 127 17.81 -10.43 1.58
C GLY A 127 18.30 -9.50 0.46
N SER A 128 19.16 -9.97 -0.44
CA SER A 128 19.86 -9.14 -1.43
C SER A 128 19.10 -8.94 -2.75
N SER A 129 18.13 -9.79 -3.06
CA SER A 129 17.41 -9.78 -4.33
C SER A 129 15.92 -10.08 -4.13
N TYR A 130 15.14 -9.81 -5.18
CA TYR A 130 13.71 -10.05 -5.22
C TYR A 130 13.36 -11.04 -6.32
N ILE A 131 12.38 -11.90 -6.02
CA ILE A 131 11.77 -12.81 -6.98
C ILE A 131 10.47 -12.17 -7.45
N TYR A 132 10.29 -12.01 -8.76
CA TYR A 132 9.07 -11.48 -9.36
C TYR A 132 8.23 -12.61 -9.97
N SER A 133 6.98 -12.75 -9.53
CA SER A 133 6.07 -13.80 -9.95
C SER A 133 4.83 -13.21 -10.63
N LEU A 134 4.69 -13.47 -11.94
CA LEU A 134 3.51 -13.10 -12.69
C LEU A 134 2.36 -14.07 -12.37
N ILE A 135 1.24 -13.52 -11.92
CA ILE A 135 0.04 -14.29 -11.61
C ILE A 135 -1.00 -14.05 -12.70
N LEU A 136 -1.27 -15.12 -13.47
CA LEU A 136 -2.25 -15.12 -14.57
C LEU A 136 -3.68 -15.31 -14.05
N GLN A 137 -4.11 -14.45 -13.14
CA GLN A 137 -5.48 -14.40 -12.62
C GLN A 137 -6.03 -12.97 -12.75
N PRO A 138 -7.16 -12.74 -13.44
CA PRO A 138 -7.74 -11.41 -13.52
C PRO A 138 -8.32 -10.99 -12.16
N LYS A 139 -7.76 -9.92 -11.57
CA LYS A 139 -8.21 -9.35 -10.29
C LYS A 139 -8.22 -7.83 -10.34
N SER A 140 -9.09 -7.22 -9.53
CA SER A 140 -8.99 -5.78 -9.25
C SER A 140 -7.65 -5.47 -8.58
N TRP A 141 -7.22 -4.22 -8.57
CA TRP A 141 -5.93 -3.87 -7.96
C TRP A 141 -5.88 -4.23 -6.47
N PHE A 142 -6.96 -3.99 -5.74
CA PHE A 142 -7.06 -4.32 -4.31
C PHE A 142 -7.06 -5.84 -4.05
N ASP A 143 -7.78 -6.61 -4.87
CA ASP A 143 -7.79 -8.08 -4.74
C ASP A 143 -6.44 -8.69 -5.14
N ALA A 144 -5.75 -8.11 -6.11
CA ALA A 144 -4.40 -8.50 -6.50
C ALA A 144 -3.38 -8.21 -5.38
N GLN A 145 -3.48 -7.04 -4.74
CA GLN A 145 -2.66 -6.69 -3.57
C GLN A 145 -2.87 -7.69 -2.42
N LEU A 146 -4.13 -7.99 -2.10
CA LEU A 146 -4.47 -8.94 -1.05
C LEU A 146 -3.88 -10.32 -1.36
N TYR A 147 -4.05 -10.81 -2.60
CA TYR A 147 -3.46 -12.07 -3.03
C TYR A 147 -1.94 -12.10 -2.84
N CYS A 148 -1.23 -11.06 -3.28
CA CYS A 148 0.22 -11.01 -3.16
C CYS A 148 0.68 -10.97 -1.69
N ARG A 149 -0.06 -10.30 -0.80
CA ARG A 149 0.26 -10.28 0.64
C ARG A 149 -0.01 -11.60 1.35
N GLU A 150 -0.98 -12.38 0.86
CA GLU A 150 -1.30 -13.70 1.42
C GLU A 150 -0.35 -14.79 0.91
N ASN A 151 0.15 -14.68 -0.32
CA ASN A 151 0.89 -15.74 -1.01
C ASN A 151 2.37 -15.41 -1.28
N HIS A 152 2.74 -14.13 -1.20
CA HIS A 152 4.08 -13.59 -1.45
C HIS A 152 4.39 -12.48 -0.42
N THR A 153 5.04 -11.38 -0.82
CA THR A 153 5.22 -10.18 0.04
C THR A 153 4.18 -9.10 -0.26
N ASP A 154 4.10 -8.60 -1.49
CA ASP A 154 3.11 -7.61 -1.94
C ASP A 154 3.11 -7.56 -3.49
N LEU A 155 2.27 -6.72 -4.10
CA LEU A 155 2.43 -6.30 -5.49
C LEU A 155 3.79 -5.61 -5.67
N VAL A 156 4.41 -5.81 -6.83
CA VAL A 156 5.76 -5.31 -7.11
C VAL A 156 5.86 -3.78 -7.02
N SER A 157 6.85 -3.31 -6.24
CA SER A 157 7.37 -1.95 -6.32
C SER A 157 8.64 -1.93 -7.17
N ILE A 158 8.87 -0.81 -7.85
CA ILE A 158 9.98 -0.67 -8.81
C ILE A 158 10.76 0.60 -8.46
N ARG A 159 12.03 0.44 -8.10
CA ARG A 159 12.85 1.50 -7.50
C ARG A 159 13.87 2.11 -8.46
N ASN A 160 14.11 1.45 -9.58
CA ASN A 160 15.05 1.89 -10.63
C ASN A 160 14.72 1.20 -11.97
N GLU A 161 15.46 1.56 -13.02
CA GLU A 161 15.29 1.03 -14.38
C GLU A 161 15.66 -0.45 -14.50
N GLU A 162 16.64 -0.94 -13.74
CA GLU A 162 17.04 -2.35 -13.75
C GLU A 162 15.90 -3.26 -13.27
N GLU A 163 15.26 -2.89 -12.17
CA GLU A 163 14.06 -3.58 -11.66
C GLU A 163 12.90 -3.49 -12.65
N ASN A 164 12.72 -2.35 -13.32
CA ASN A 164 11.68 -2.19 -14.34
C ASN A 164 11.85 -3.21 -15.47
N ASN A 165 13.08 -3.40 -15.93
CA ASN A 165 13.40 -4.36 -17.00
C ASN A 165 13.21 -5.80 -16.53
N LEU A 166 13.59 -6.14 -15.29
CA LEU A 166 13.34 -7.46 -14.71
C LEU A 166 11.84 -7.77 -14.62
N VAL A 167 11.04 -6.84 -14.09
CA VAL A 167 9.58 -6.99 -13.98
C VAL A 167 8.93 -7.12 -15.36
N MET A 168 9.35 -6.31 -16.33
CA MET A 168 8.89 -6.39 -17.71
C MET A 168 9.18 -7.77 -18.33
N ASN A 169 10.40 -8.29 -18.17
CA ASN A 169 10.81 -9.59 -18.69
C ASN A 169 10.03 -10.76 -18.03
N ASN A 170 9.80 -10.69 -16.72
CA ASN A 170 8.97 -11.66 -15.99
C ASN A 170 7.49 -11.56 -16.37
N GLY A 171 7.05 -10.43 -16.92
CA GLY A 171 5.69 -10.16 -17.37
C GLY A 171 5.33 -10.71 -18.76
N THR A 172 6.28 -11.28 -19.50
CA THR A 172 6.14 -11.64 -20.93
C THR A 172 5.06 -12.67 -21.24
N GLN A 173 4.65 -13.49 -20.28
CA GLN A 173 3.55 -14.46 -20.47
C GLN A 173 2.16 -13.79 -20.41
N SER A 174 2.06 -12.54 -19.98
CA SER A 174 0.80 -11.80 -19.99
C SER A 174 0.57 -11.19 -21.38
N ASN A 175 -0.57 -11.54 -21.99
CA ASN A 175 -0.99 -10.95 -23.27
C ASN A 175 -1.58 -9.53 -23.13
N THR A 176 -1.67 -9.00 -21.90
CA THR A 176 -2.18 -7.67 -21.58
C THR A 176 -1.29 -7.00 -20.55
N ASN A 177 -1.52 -5.70 -20.32
CA ASN A 177 -0.94 -5.04 -19.15
C ASN A 177 -1.34 -5.74 -17.84
N PHE A 178 -0.46 -5.67 -16.84
CA PHE A 178 -0.64 -6.32 -15.54
C PHE A 178 -0.41 -5.34 -14.41
N TRP A 179 -1.10 -5.53 -13.28
CA TRP A 179 -0.97 -4.64 -12.12
C TRP A 179 0.44 -4.70 -11.52
N ILE A 180 0.93 -3.51 -11.17
CA ILE A 180 2.05 -3.30 -10.25
C ILE A 180 1.53 -2.59 -8.99
N GLY A 181 2.35 -2.53 -7.94
CA GLY A 181 1.95 -2.04 -6.62
C GLY A 181 1.75 -0.53 -6.51
N LEU A 182 1.59 0.23 -7.61
CA LEU A 182 1.49 1.68 -7.56
C LEU A 182 0.02 2.14 -7.57
N LEU A 183 -0.34 2.93 -6.55
CA LEU A 183 -1.62 3.61 -6.42
C LEU A 183 -1.42 5.13 -6.60
N ASN A 184 -2.34 5.78 -7.30
CA ASN A 184 -2.47 7.23 -7.36
C ASN A 184 -3.82 7.66 -6.78
N ASP A 185 -3.80 8.29 -5.62
CA ASP A 185 -5.00 8.82 -4.98
C ASP A 185 -4.73 10.04 -4.11
N ASN A 186 -5.80 10.65 -3.61
CA ASN A 186 -5.75 11.85 -2.76
C ASN A 186 -5.86 11.54 -1.27
N VAL A 187 -5.52 10.33 -0.84
CA VAL A 187 -5.55 9.94 0.58
C VAL A 187 -4.13 10.00 1.12
N ASP A 188 -3.90 10.88 2.08
CA ASP A 188 -2.60 11.09 2.73
C ASP A 188 -2.70 10.87 4.24
N TRP A 189 -1.53 10.84 4.89
CA TRP A 189 -1.42 10.54 6.31
C TRP A 189 -0.64 11.57 7.10
N ARG A 190 -1.15 11.86 8.30
CA ARG A 190 -0.73 12.94 9.19
C ARG A 190 0.70 12.79 9.73
N ASP A 191 1.19 11.57 9.89
CA ASP A 191 2.56 11.25 10.33
C ASP A 191 3.59 11.32 9.17
N GLY A 192 3.17 11.69 7.96
CA GLY A 192 3.99 11.68 6.75
C GLY A 192 4.10 10.31 6.07
N GLY A 193 3.43 9.29 6.61
CA GLY A 193 3.40 7.95 6.06
C GLY A 193 2.76 7.86 4.67
N ARG A 194 3.26 6.93 3.85
CA ARG A 194 2.84 6.72 2.46
C ARG A 194 2.19 5.36 2.30
N SER A 195 0.97 5.21 2.81
CA SER A 195 0.23 3.96 2.68
C SER A 195 -0.72 3.99 1.48
N ALA A 196 -0.74 2.90 0.71
CA ALA A 196 -1.75 2.61 -0.32
C ALA A 196 -2.92 1.75 0.20
N TYR A 197 -2.92 1.35 1.48
CA TYR A 197 -3.98 0.53 2.06
C TYR A 197 -5.28 1.30 2.24
N ARG A 198 -6.40 0.74 1.77
CA ARG A 198 -7.72 1.36 1.86
C ARG A 198 -8.71 0.33 2.41
N ASN A 199 -9.36 0.68 3.52
CA ASN A 199 -10.41 -0.13 4.16
C ASN A 199 -11.55 0.79 4.63
N TRP A 200 -12.16 1.48 3.66
CA TRP A 200 -13.27 2.38 3.93
C TRP A 200 -14.54 1.58 4.23
N SER A 201 -15.31 2.01 5.24
CA SER A 201 -16.70 1.58 5.34
C SER A 201 -17.43 1.98 4.06
N PRO A 202 -18.36 1.15 3.55
CA PRO A 202 -19.36 1.63 2.59
C PRO A 202 -19.99 2.93 3.12
N ALA A 203 -20.20 3.89 2.22
CA ALA A 203 -20.88 5.14 2.52
C ALA A 203 -22.37 4.90 2.86
#